data_AF-A0A930DPQ4-F1
#
_entry.id   AF-A0A930DPQ4-F1
#
_cell.length_a   1.000
_cell.length_b   1.000
_cell.length_c   1.000
_cell.angle_alpha   90.00
_cell.angle_beta   90.00
_cell.angle_gamma   90.00
#
_symmetry.space_group_name_H-M   'P 1'
#
loop_
_entity.id
_entity.type
_entity.pdbx_description
1 polymer ?
#
loop_
_entity_poly.entity_id
_entity_poly.type
_entity_poly.pdbx_seq_one_letter_code
_entity_poly.pdbx_strand_id
1 'polypeptide(L)'
;MERKYLGIDIGSTAGKAVVLDGKGEILQAFSVPTGWSSFEALKSIGERLEEPMDEEHYACIATGYGRNAVAFAGKTMTEITCHAKGAMALFGNEAMNVIDVGGQDTKVITCKGRTVEEFFMNDKCSAGTGKFLEVMANRLNISMEELNFLAKEHTEEVKISSMCTVFAESEVISLVGQGIERANIAYGILQSVAGKVVQMLGRLRDQSPEVYLTGGLC
;
A
#
# COMPACT_ATOMS: atom_id res chain seq x y z
N MET A 1 2.10 -12.60 -32.58
CA MET A 1 2.87 -12.29 -31.35
C MET A 1 2.36 -13.15 -30.22
N GLU A 2 3.23 -13.59 -29.31
CA GLU A 2 2.75 -14.18 -28.06
C GLU A 2 1.94 -13.13 -27.28
N ARG A 3 0.86 -13.57 -26.64
CA ARG A 3 -0.08 -12.69 -25.95
C ARG A 3 0.58 -12.18 -24.66
N LYS A 4 0.68 -10.86 -24.50
CA LYS A 4 1.14 -10.21 -23.26
C LYS A 4 -0.05 -9.95 -22.33
N TYR A 5 0.18 -10.01 -21.02
CA TYR A 5 -0.83 -9.71 -20.00
C TYR A 5 -0.48 -8.42 -19.28
N LEU A 6 -1.47 -7.56 -19.04
CA LEU A 6 -1.28 -6.28 -18.39
C LEU A 6 -2.12 -6.22 -17.12
N GLY A 7 -1.47 -6.02 -15.97
CA GLY A 7 -2.13 -5.69 -14.71
C GLY A 7 -2.01 -4.20 -14.44
N ILE A 8 -3.13 -3.51 -14.23
CA ILE A 8 -3.15 -2.10 -13.83
C ILE A 8 -3.81 -1.97 -12.46
N ASP A 9 -3.09 -1.43 -11.48
CA ASP A 9 -3.61 -1.07 -10.15
C ASP A 9 -3.62 0.45 -9.98
N ILE A 10 -4.78 1.10 -10.06
CA ILE A 10 -4.90 2.54 -9.81
C ILE A 10 -5.37 2.76 -8.38
N GLY A 11 -4.43 2.92 -7.45
CA GLY A 11 -4.70 3.24 -6.05
C GLY A 11 -4.94 4.74 -5.82
N SER A 12 -5.19 5.13 -4.57
CA SER A 12 -5.40 6.53 -4.18
C SER A 12 -4.17 7.44 -4.37
N THR A 13 -2.98 6.85 -4.26
CA THR A 13 -1.70 7.59 -4.22
C THR A 13 -0.81 7.27 -5.41
N ALA A 14 -0.80 6.01 -5.85
CA ALA A 14 -0.02 5.56 -6.97
C ALA A 14 -0.82 4.62 -7.88
N GLY A 15 -0.65 4.81 -9.19
CA GLY A 15 -1.01 3.86 -10.24
C GLY A 15 0.18 2.97 -10.56
N LYS A 16 -0.03 1.66 -10.67
CA LYS A 16 1.02 0.68 -10.98
C LYS A 16 0.61 -0.13 -12.20
N ALA A 17 1.60 -0.50 -13.00
CA ALA A 17 1.43 -1.36 -14.15
C ALA A 17 2.47 -2.46 -14.14
N VAL A 18 2.04 -3.68 -14.46
CA VAL A 18 2.91 -4.84 -14.66
C VAL A 18 2.53 -5.53 -15.97
N VAL A 19 3.52 -5.76 -16.83
CA VAL A 19 3.39 -6.54 -18.06
C VAL A 19 4.02 -7.91 -17.84
N LEU A 20 3.26 -8.97 -18.11
CA LEU A 20 3.74 -10.35 -18.07
C LEU A 20 3.74 -10.97 -19.46
N ASP A 21 4.68 -11.89 -19.71
CA ASP A 21 4.67 -12.75 -20.89
C ASP A 21 3.72 -13.95 -20.75
N GLY A 22 3.69 -14.83 -21.77
CA GLY A 22 2.89 -16.06 -21.78
C GLY A 22 3.25 -17.09 -20.71
N LYS A 23 4.41 -16.97 -20.08
CA LYS A 23 4.93 -17.86 -19.04
C LYS A 23 4.75 -17.27 -17.63
N GLY A 24 4.35 -16.01 -17.54
CA GLY A 24 4.18 -15.29 -16.29
C GLY A 24 5.42 -14.52 -15.84
N GLU A 25 6.43 -14.38 -16.69
CA GLU A 25 7.63 -13.59 -16.40
C GLU A 25 7.33 -12.10 -16.53
N ILE A 26 7.88 -11.29 -15.62
CA ILE A 26 7.71 -9.83 -15.64
C ILE A 26 8.58 -9.23 -16.76
N LEU A 27 7.93 -8.67 -17.77
CA LEU A 27 8.57 -7.91 -18.84
C LEU A 27 8.75 -6.44 -18.45
N GLN A 28 7.75 -5.87 -17.77
CA GLN A 28 7.77 -4.48 -17.35
C GLN A 28 7.05 -4.33 -16.01
N ALA A 29 7.57 -3.52 -15.09
CA ALA A 29 6.90 -3.16 -13.85
C ALA A 29 7.27 -1.74 -13.45
N PHE A 30 6.27 -0.90 -13.18
CA PHE A 30 6.51 0.47 -12.73
C PHE A 30 5.30 1.08 -12.03
N SER A 31 5.56 2.18 -11.32
CA SER A 31 4.54 3.02 -10.70
C SER A 31 4.62 4.47 -11.19
N VAL A 32 3.46 5.12 -11.21
CA VAL A 32 3.27 6.57 -11.43
C VAL A 32 2.43 7.14 -10.29
N PRO A 33 2.57 8.43 -9.95
CA PRO A 33 1.62 9.08 -9.04
C PRO A 33 0.20 9.00 -9.61
N THR A 34 -0.80 8.70 -8.78
CA THR A 34 -2.21 8.78 -9.23
C THR A 34 -2.59 10.24 -9.51
N GLY A 35 -2.04 11.17 -8.73
CA GLY A 35 -2.41 12.59 -8.81
C GLY A 35 -3.86 12.82 -8.39
N TRP A 36 -4.51 13.78 -9.03
CA TRP A 36 -5.89 14.17 -8.74
C TRP A 36 -6.93 13.38 -9.56
N SER A 37 -6.49 12.61 -10.57
CA SER A 37 -7.37 11.93 -11.52
C SER A 37 -6.82 10.56 -11.93
N SER A 38 -7.64 9.52 -11.74
CA SER A 38 -7.32 8.17 -12.24
C SER A 38 -7.13 8.12 -13.76
N PHE A 39 -7.73 9.04 -14.52
CA PHE A 39 -7.52 9.13 -15.97
C PHE A 39 -6.14 9.67 -16.32
N GLU A 40 -5.61 10.62 -15.55
CA GLU A 40 -4.23 11.12 -15.75
C GLU A 40 -3.19 10.08 -15.37
N ALA A 41 -3.44 9.33 -14.29
CA ALA A 41 -2.63 8.19 -13.90
C ALA A 41 -2.59 7.14 -15.03
N LEU A 42 -3.76 6.80 -15.60
CA LEU A 42 -3.87 5.88 -16.71
C LEU A 42 -3.15 6.37 -17.97
N LYS A 43 -3.25 7.66 -18.28
CA LYS A 43 -2.52 8.28 -19.38
C LYS A 43 -1.00 8.15 -19.18
N SER A 44 -0.52 8.45 -17.98
CA SER A 44 0.89 8.35 -17.62
C SER A 44 1.40 6.89 -17.68
N ILE A 45 0.53 5.92 -17.38
CA ILE A 45 0.82 4.50 -17.58
C ILE A 45 0.96 4.20 -19.07
N GLY A 46 0.01 4.63 -19.89
CA GLY A 46 0.04 4.44 -21.34
C GLY A 46 1.29 5.04 -22.01
N GLU A 47 1.74 6.22 -21.57
CA GLU A 47 2.96 6.88 -22.07
C GLU A 47 4.25 6.12 -21.72
N ARG A 48 4.22 5.23 -20.72
CA ARG A 48 5.39 4.46 -20.27
C ARG A 48 5.39 3.01 -20.75
N LEU A 49 4.27 2.51 -21.26
CA LEU A 49 4.22 1.17 -21.86
C LEU A 49 4.99 1.16 -23.18
N GLU A 50 5.66 0.04 -23.47
CA GLU A 50 6.43 -0.11 -24.71
C GLU A 50 5.53 -0.26 -25.96
N GLU A 51 4.33 -0.80 -25.77
CA GLU A 51 3.32 -0.99 -26.81
C GLU A 51 2.06 -0.17 -26.50
N PRO A 52 1.25 0.17 -27.52
CA PRO A 52 -0.05 0.80 -27.32
C PRO A 52 -0.92 0.08 -26.30
N MET A 53 -1.56 0.86 -25.42
CA MET A 53 -2.41 0.34 -24.36
C MET A 53 -3.81 0.01 -24.90
N ASP A 54 -3.95 -1.14 -25.56
CA ASP A 54 -5.20 -1.63 -26.14
C ASP A 54 -5.32 -3.17 -26.10
N GLU A 55 -6.45 -3.68 -26.61
CA GLU A 55 -6.76 -5.12 -26.64
C GLU A 55 -5.99 -5.91 -27.70
N GLU A 56 -5.39 -5.23 -28.70
CA GLU A 56 -4.58 -5.89 -29.73
C GLU A 56 -3.23 -6.33 -29.15
N HIS A 57 -2.69 -5.53 -28.23
CA HIS A 57 -1.37 -5.77 -27.62
C HIS A 57 -1.46 -6.50 -26.27
N TYR A 58 -2.52 -6.27 -25.47
CA TYR A 58 -2.60 -6.77 -24.09
C TYR A 58 -3.92 -7.45 -23.73
N ALA A 59 -3.83 -8.54 -22.97
CA ALA A 59 -4.93 -9.02 -22.13
C ALA A 59 -4.88 -8.30 -20.76
N CYS A 60 -5.76 -7.32 -20.56
CA CYS A 60 -5.69 -6.44 -19.40
C CYS A 60 -6.67 -6.80 -18.27
N ILE A 61 -6.19 -6.76 -17.02
CA ILE A 61 -6.99 -6.75 -15.79
C ILE A 61 -6.70 -5.46 -15.02
N ALA A 62 -7.77 -4.77 -14.60
CA ALA A 62 -7.65 -3.56 -13.79
C ALA A 62 -8.15 -3.74 -12.35
N THR A 63 -7.49 -3.08 -11.42
CA THR A 63 -7.79 -3.08 -9.98
C THR A 63 -7.49 -1.72 -9.33
N GLY A 64 -7.68 -1.63 -8.01
CA GLY A 64 -7.59 -0.38 -7.27
C GLY A 64 -8.87 0.47 -7.33
N TYR A 65 -8.84 1.60 -6.65
CA TYR A 65 -9.89 2.62 -6.63
C TYR A 65 -10.26 3.12 -8.03
N GLY A 66 -9.26 3.35 -8.86
CA GLY A 66 -9.41 3.89 -10.22
C GLY A 66 -9.65 2.85 -11.29
N ARG A 67 -9.88 1.56 -10.96
CA ARG A 67 -10.02 0.47 -11.95
C ARG A 67 -11.02 0.73 -13.07
N ASN A 68 -12.08 1.48 -12.78
CA ASN A 68 -13.12 1.81 -13.75
C ASN A 68 -12.68 2.84 -14.80
N ALA A 69 -11.57 3.55 -14.58
CA ALA A 69 -10.98 4.43 -15.60
C ALA A 69 -10.35 3.62 -16.75
N VAL A 70 -10.02 2.35 -16.52
CA VAL A 70 -9.37 1.46 -17.50
C VAL A 70 -10.42 0.79 -18.38
N ALA A 71 -11.01 1.55 -19.31
CA ALA A 71 -12.16 1.10 -20.08
C ALA A 71 -11.92 -0.15 -20.96
N PHE A 72 -10.70 -0.35 -21.46
CA PHE A 72 -10.33 -1.51 -22.28
C PHE A 72 -9.98 -2.76 -21.46
N ALA A 73 -10.00 -2.68 -20.13
CA ALA A 73 -9.71 -3.84 -19.30
C ALA A 73 -10.78 -4.91 -19.52
N GLY A 74 -10.37 -6.08 -20.01
CA GLY A 74 -11.29 -7.21 -20.24
C GLY A 74 -11.91 -7.73 -18.94
N LYS A 75 -11.32 -7.42 -17.78
CA LYS A 75 -11.90 -7.68 -16.46
C LYS A 75 -11.44 -6.66 -15.42
N THR A 76 -12.34 -6.29 -14.53
CA THR A 76 -12.00 -5.57 -13.30
C THR A 76 -12.10 -6.48 -12.08
N MET A 77 -11.20 -6.30 -11.11
CA MET A 77 -11.14 -7.10 -9.88
C MET A 77 -10.86 -6.22 -8.67
N THR A 78 -11.29 -6.65 -7.49
CA THR A 78 -10.96 -5.94 -6.24
C THR A 78 -9.47 -6.09 -5.93
N GLU A 79 -8.86 -5.03 -5.39
CA GLU A 79 -7.45 -5.06 -5.02
C GLU A 79 -7.16 -6.12 -3.96
N ILE A 80 -8.11 -6.39 -3.06
CA ILE A 80 -8.03 -7.50 -2.08
C ILE A 80 -7.77 -8.83 -2.79
N THR A 81 -8.52 -9.11 -3.87
CA THR A 81 -8.34 -10.36 -4.64
C THR A 81 -7.02 -10.35 -5.41
N CYS A 82 -6.62 -9.20 -5.96
CA CYS A 82 -5.36 -9.07 -6.69
C CYS A 82 -4.14 -9.23 -5.77
N HIS A 83 -4.15 -8.64 -4.58
CA HIS A 83 -3.11 -8.82 -3.57
C HIS A 83 -3.00 -10.29 -3.13
N ALA A 84 -4.12 -10.97 -2.87
CA ALA A 84 -4.12 -12.40 -2.54
C ALA A 84 -3.51 -13.25 -3.68
N LYS A 85 -3.92 -12.99 -4.93
CA LYS A 85 -3.41 -13.72 -6.11
C LYS A 85 -1.93 -13.43 -6.37
N GLY A 86 -1.50 -12.18 -6.22
CA GLY A 86 -0.11 -11.76 -6.39
C GLY A 86 0.79 -12.37 -5.33
N ALA A 87 0.40 -12.31 -4.06
CA ALA A 87 1.14 -12.94 -2.96
C ALA A 87 1.27 -14.46 -3.18
N MET A 88 0.19 -15.15 -3.58
CA MET A 88 0.27 -16.58 -3.90
C MET A 88 1.23 -16.87 -5.07
N ALA A 89 1.23 -16.03 -6.10
CA ALA A 89 2.11 -16.21 -7.25
C ALA A 89 3.60 -16.01 -6.91
N LEU A 90 3.90 -15.10 -5.96
CA LEU A 90 5.27 -14.80 -5.54
C LEU A 90 5.81 -15.76 -4.48
N PHE A 91 4.98 -16.12 -3.50
CA PHE A 91 5.45 -16.83 -2.30
C PHE A 91 5.06 -18.31 -2.25
N GLY A 92 4.05 -18.73 -3.01
CA GLY A 92 3.71 -20.15 -3.15
C GLY A 92 3.06 -20.81 -1.92
N ASN A 93 2.77 -20.05 -0.85
CA ASN A 93 2.25 -20.60 0.39
C ASN A 93 0.73 -20.78 0.38
N GLU A 94 0.26 -21.96 0.80
CA GLU A 94 -1.17 -22.30 0.79
C GLU A 94 -1.95 -21.51 1.84
N ALA A 95 -1.36 -21.09 2.96
CA ALA A 95 -2.01 -20.26 3.95
C ALA A 95 -1.12 -19.06 4.28
N MET A 96 -1.66 -17.84 4.14
CA MET A 96 -0.89 -16.60 4.34
C MET A 96 -1.78 -15.45 4.79
N ASN A 97 -1.19 -14.49 5.51
CA ASN A 97 -1.79 -13.18 5.68
C ASN A 97 -1.08 -12.19 4.78
N VAL A 98 -1.85 -11.39 4.04
CA VAL A 98 -1.34 -10.27 3.27
C VAL A 98 -1.80 -8.99 3.94
N ILE A 99 -0.85 -8.12 4.25
CA ILE A 99 -1.10 -6.81 4.83
C ILE A 99 -0.72 -5.79 3.76
N ASP A 100 -1.71 -5.07 3.23
CA ASP A 100 -1.51 -3.97 2.29
C ASP A 100 -1.60 -2.65 3.05
N VAL A 101 -0.47 -1.98 3.26
CA VAL A 101 -0.42 -0.65 3.88
C VAL A 101 -0.34 0.40 2.78
N GLY A 102 -1.52 0.92 2.43
CA GLY A 102 -1.70 1.90 1.38
C GLY A 102 -1.54 3.35 1.87
N GLY A 103 -1.70 4.28 0.93
CA GLY A 103 -1.63 5.71 1.24
C GLY A 103 -2.82 6.21 2.05
N GLN A 104 -4.05 5.77 1.74
CA GLN A 104 -5.26 6.25 2.40
C GLN A 104 -5.98 5.18 3.23
N ASP A 105 -5.71 3.91 2.97
CA ASP A 105 -6.30 2.78 3.65
C ASP A 105 -5.24 1.73 3.98
N THR A 106 -5.64 0.79 4.84
CA THR A 106 -4.86 -0.40 5.14
C THR A 106 -5.77 -1.61 5.11
N LYS A 107 -5.26 -2.74 4.59
CA LYS A 107 -5.99 -4.00 4.47
C LYS A 107 -5.19 -5.11 5.11
N VAL A 108 -5.89 -5.99 5.83
CA VAL A 108 -5.36 -7.26 6.31
C VAL A 108 -6.22 -8.36 5.72
N ILE A 109 -5.58 -9.37 5.12
CA ILE A 109 -6.23 -10.35 4.27
C ILE A 109 -5.69 -11.73 4.63
N THR A 110 -6.52 -12.61 5.18
CA THR A 110 -6.19 -14.04 5.27
C THR A 110 -6.55 -14.71 3.96
N CYS A 111 -5.58 -15.41 3.39
CA CYS A 111 -5.73 -16.13 2.14
C CYS A 111 -5.48 -17.63 2.33
N LYS A 112 -6.25 -18.43 1.59
CA LYS A 112 -5.95 -19.84 1.35
C LYS A 112 -5.75 -20.07 -0.14
N GLY A 113 -4.50 -20.33 -0.54
CA GLY A 113 -4.08 -20.37 -1.93
C GLY A 113 -4.38 -19.05 -2.64
N ARG A 114 -5.15 -19.10 -3.73
CA ARG A 114 -5.54 -17.91 -4.53
C ARG A 114 -6.88 -17.29 -4.12
N THR A 115 -7.41 -17.69 -2.96
CA THR A 115 -8.73 -17.30 -2.45
C THR A 115 -8.59 -16.49 -1.16
N VAL A 116 -9.45 -15.48 -1.01
CA VAL A 116 -9.57 -14.67 0.20
C VAL A 116 -10.56 -15.37 1.14
N GLU A 117 -10.10 -15.74 2.33
CA GLU A 117 -10.95 -16.37 3.35
C GLU A 117 -11.63 -15.30 4.21
N GLU A 118 -10.84 -14.35 4.70
CA GLU A 118 -11.31 -13.25 5.54
C GLU A 118 -10.46 -12.01 5.27
N PHE A 119 -11.06 -10.83 5.36
CA PHE A 119 -10.31 -9.58 5.28
C PHE A 119 -10.93 -8.51 6.16
N PHE A 120 -10.09 -7.57 6.59
CA PHE A 120 -10.51 -6.35 7.25
C PHE A 120 -9.80 -5.16 6.62
N MET A 121 -10.55 -4.10 6.36
CA MET A 121 -10.05 -2.88 5.74
C MET A 121 -10.39 -1.67 6.61
N ASN A 122 -9.42 -0.77 6.77
CA ASN A 122 -9.64 0.55 7.35
C ASN A 122 -9.47 1.61 6.26
N ASP A 123 -10.59 2.14 5.77
CA ASP A 123 -10.67 3.15 4.71
C ASP A 123 -11.22 4.51 5.19
N LYS A 124 -11.71 4.59 6.43
CA LYS A 124 -12.35 5.79 6.99
C LYS A 124 -11.42 6.65 7.84
N CYS A 125 -10.23 6.14 8.17
CA CYS A 125 -9.32 6.78 9.11
C CYS A 125 -7.89 6.64 8.63
N SER A 126 -7.13 7.73 8.64
CA SER A 126 -5.70 7.70 8.26
C SER A 126 -4.83 6.93 9.25
N ALA A 127 -5.35 6.62 10.45
CA ALA A 127 -4.62 5.84 11.44
C ALA A 127 -4.15 4.50 10.85
N GLY A 128 -2.83 4.29 10.87
CA GLY A 128 -2.23 3.07 10.34
C GLY A 128 -2.01 3.07 8.81
N THR A 129 -2.07 4.22 8.15
CA THR A 129 -1.87 4.37 6.70
C THR A 129 -0.72 5.33 6.37
N GLY A 130 -0.32 5.40 5.10
CA GLY A 130 0.64 6.37 4.59
C GLY A 130 0.31 7.81 4.90
N LYS A 131 -0.98 8.19 4.87
CA LYS A 131 -1.40 9.56 5.12
C LYS A 131 -1.09 10.01 6.55
N PHE A 132 -1.16 9.11 7.52
CA PHE A 132 -0.75 9.42 8.89
C PHE A 132 0.75 9.71 8.95
N LEU A 133 1.59 8.85 8.37
CA LEU A 133 3.04 9.08 8.33
C LEU A 133 3.40 10.38 7.60
N GLU A 134 2.74 10.68 6.50
CA GLU A 134 2.93 11.93 5.74
C GLU A 134 2.65 13.16 6.61
N VAL A 135 1.53 13.17 7.36
CA VAL A 135 1.19 14.28 8.26
C VAL A 135 2.22 14.41 9.38
N MET A 136 2.64 13.29 9.98
CA MET A 136 3.62 13.33 11.08
C MET A 136 5.01 13.75 10.62
N ALA A 137 5.48 13.26 9.47
CA ALA A 137 6.74 13.66 8.86
C ALA A 137 6.76 15.18 8.59
N ASN A 138 5.70 15.71 7.99
CA ASN A 138 5.54 17.15 7.77
C ASN A 138 5.61 17.95 9.06
N ARG A 139 5.05 17.44 10.17
CA ARG A 139 5.11 18.11 11.48
C ARG A 139 6.49 18.08 12.12
N LEU A 140 7.25 17.03 11.85
CA LEU A 140 8.67 16.98 12.17
C LEU A 140 9.52 17.77 11.16
N ASN A 141 8.93 18.41 10.14
CA ASN A 141 9.63 19.12 9.07
C ASN A 141 10.68 18.26 8.35
N ILE A 142 10.28 17.03 7.99
CA ILE A 142 11.04 16.05 7.22
C ILE A 142 10.15 15.37 6.20
N SER A 143 10.77 14.73 5.21
CA SER A 143 10.11 13.81 4.29
C SER A 143 9.75 12.48 4.97
N MET A 144 8.83 11.73 4.35
CA MET A 144 8.51 10.36 4.78
C MET A 144 9.71 9.42 4.69
N GLU A 145 10.60 9.63 3.72
CA GLU A 145 11.82 8.83 3.58
C GLU A 145 12.78 9.09 4.74
N GLU A 146 13.00 10.36 5.10
CA GLU A 146 13.80 10.76 6.26
C GLU A 146 13.21 10.27 7.59
N LEU A 147 11.88 10.14 7.71
CA LEU A 147 11.24 9.64 8.93
C LEU A 147 11.77 8.26 9.34
N ASN A 148 11.96 7.35 8.39
CA ASN A 148 12.50 6.01 8.66
C ASN A 148 13.97 6.05 9.08
N PHE A 149 14.78 6.88 8.41
CA PHE A 149 16.19 7.02 8.77
C PHE A 149 16.37 7.65 10.14
N LEU A 150 15.63 8.71 10.43
CA LEU A 150 15.66 9.40 11.71
C LEU A 150 15.19 8.50 12.86
N ALA A 151 14.16 7.68 12.65
CA ALA A 151 13.69 6.73 13.67
C ALA A 151 14.73 5.67 14.05
N LYS A 152 15.69 5.34 13.17
CA LYS A 152 16.77 4.38 13.48
C LYS A 152 17.79 4.95 14.48
N GLU A 153 17.84 6.27 14.63
CA GLU A 153 18.74 6.96 15.56
C GLU A 153 18.14 7.12 16.96
N HIS A 154 16.93 6.58 17.21
CA HIS A 154 16.29 6.69 18.51
C HIS A 154 17.13 6.07 19.63
N THR A 155 17.11 6.73 20.78
CA THR A 155 17.78 6.30 22.01
C THR A 155 16.78 5.90 23.09
N GLU A 156 15.53 6.35 22.97
CA GLU A 156 14.46 6.09 23.92
C GLU A 156 13.12 5.87 23.21
N GLU A 157 12.25 5.09 23.84
CA GLU A 157 10.90 4.87 23.33
C GLU A 157 9.96 5.99 23.78
N VAL A 158 9.41 6.73 22.81
CA VAL A 158 8.36 7.72 23.06
C VAL A 158 7.03 7.15 22.57
N LYS A 159 6.07 7.06 23.47
CA LYS A 159 4.73 6.58 23.13
C LYS A 159 3.88 7.73 22.61
N ILE A 160 3.36 7.61 21.39
CA ILE A 160 2.27 8.46 20.90
C ILE A 160 0.95 7.86 21.39
N SER A 161 0.24 8.61 22.22
CA SER A 161 -0.96 8.13 22.92
C SER A 161 -2.21 8.13 22.03
N SER A 162 -2.28 9.04 21.05
CA SER A 162 -3.42 9.14 20.15
C SER A 162 -3.16 8.55 18.77
N MET A 163 -4.12 7.76 18.27
CA MET A 163 -4.16 7.32 16.86
C MET A 163 -4.97 8.24 15.96
N CYS A 164 -5.80 9.13 16.52
CA CYS A 164 -6.48 10.15 15.72
C CYS A 164 -5.42 11.11 15.20
N THR A 165 -5.25 11.20 13.87
CA THR A 165 -4.22 12.02 13.21
C THR A 165 -4.18 13.45 13.74
N VAL A 166 -5.34 14.08 13.92
CA VAL A 166 -5.45 15.48 14.40
C VAL A 166 -4.89 15.64 15.82
N PHE A 167 -5.18 14.68 16.70
CA PHE A 167 -4.68 14.71 18.07
C PHE A 167 -3.22 14.25 18.17
N ALA A 168 -2.83 13.26 17.38
CA ALA A 168 -1.44 12.80 17.28
C ALA A 168 -0.52 13.93 16.79
N GLU A 169 -0.99 14.73 15.84
CA GLU A 169 -0.30 15.94 15.37
C GLU A 169 -0.06 16.94 16.50
N SER A 170 -1.09 17.20 17.32
CA SER A 170 -0.96 18.09 18.48
C SER A 170 0.00 17.54 19.53
N GLU A 171 -0.02 16.23 19.75
CA GLU A 171 0.90 15.52 20.65
C GLU A 171 2.35 15.60 20.16
N VAL A 172 2.60 15.37 18.86
CA VAL A 172 3.93 15.52 18.26
C VAL A 172 4.47 16.94 18.42
N ILE A 173 3.64 17.96 18.19
CA ILE A 173 4.04 19.37 18.42
C ILE A 173 4.42 19.60 19.89
N SER A 174 3.64 19.03 20.82
CA SER A 174 3.93 19.15 22.25
C SER A 174 5.26 18.49 22.64
N LEU A 175 5.53 17.28 22.15
CA LEU A 175 6.78 16.55 22.39
C LEU A 175 8.00 17.32 21.86
N VAL A 176 7.89 17.89 20.66
CA VAL A 176 8.94 18.77 20.11
C VAL A 176 9.14 20.00 21.02
N GLY A 177 8.06 20.63 21.48
CA GLY A 177 8.13 21.78 22.40
C GLY A 177 8.73 21.46 23.77
N GLN A 178 8.65 20.20 24.20
CA GLN A 178 9.27 19.68 25.43
C GLN A 178 10.77 19.35 25.25
N GLY A 179 11.30 19.48 24.02
CA GLY A 179 12.69 19.17 23.72
C GLY A 179 12.98 17.67 23.57
N ILE A 180 11.95 16.83 23.35
CA ILE A 180 12.17 15.42 23.07
C ILE A 180 12.86 15.26 21.72
N GLU A 181 13.88 14.41 21.67
CA GLU A 181 14.65 14.14 20.46
C GLU A 181 13.75 13.67 19.32
N ARG A 182 13.92 14.28 18.13
CA ARG A 182 13.07 14.00 16.97
C ARG A 182 13.16 12.54 16.52
N ALA A 183 14.31 11.90 16.72
CA ALA A 183 14.51 10.46 16.48
C ALA A 183 13.58 9.60 17.34
N ASN A 184 13.44 9.92 18.63
CA ASN A 184 12.58 9.19 19.55
C ASN A 184 11.10 9.38 19.18
N ILE A 185 10.70 10.60 18.79
CA ILE A 185 9.34 10.89 18.31
C ILE A 185 9.06 10.12 17.00
N ALA A 186 9.99 10.14 16.04
CA ALA A 186 9.87 9.42 14.77
C ALA A 186 9.68 7.91 14.99
N TYR A 187 10.46 7.31 15.90
CA TYR A 187 10.28 5.92 16.30
C TYR A 187 8.88 5.67 16.90
N GLY A 188 8.42 6.53 17.80
CA GLY A 188 7.07 6.45 18.38
C GLY A 188 5.94 6.50 17.35
N ILE A 189 6.08 7.35 16.33
CA ILE A 189 5.14 7.46 15.20
C ILE A 189 5.07 6.13 14.43
N LEU A 190 6.23 5.55 14.08
CA LEU A 190 6.29 4.28 13.35
C LEU A 190 5.70 3.12 14.18
N GLN A 191 6.03 3.06 15.48
CA GLN A 191 5.46 2.07 16.40
C GLN A 191 3.94 2.18 16.51
N SER A 192 3.40 3.40 16.46
CA SER A 192 1.96 3.64 16.50
C SER A 192 1.25 3.10 15.26
N VAL A 193 1.85 3.29 14.07
CA VAL A 193 1.34 2.71 12.82
C VAL A 193 1.44 1.19 12.84
N ALA A 194 2.61 0.63 13.19
CA ALA A 194 2.81 -0.81 13.27
C ALA A 194 1.83 -1.48 14.25
N GLY A 195 1.67 -0.91 15.46
CA GLY A 195 0.73 -1.39 16.46
C GLY A 195 -0.72 -1.37 15.96
N LYS A 196 -1.10 -0.34 15.19
CA LYS A 196 -2.43 -0.28 14.57
C LYS A 196 -2.64 -1.37 13.53
N VAL A 197 -1.64 -1.63 12.69
CA VAL A 197 -1.68 -2.71 11.68
C VAL A 197 -1.81 -4.08 12.35
N VAL A 198 -1.04 -4.33 13.41
CA VAL A 198 -1.13 -5.57 14.21
C VAL A 198 -2.52 -5.71 14.84
N GLN A 199 -3.10 -4.64 15.39
CA GLN A 199 -4.46 -4.66 15.92
C GLN A 199 -5.51 -4.98 14.84
N MET A 200 -5.29 -4.54 13.60
CA MET A 200 -6.17 -4.87 12.49
C MET A 200 -6.08 -6.35 12.14
N LEU A 201 -4.86 -6.89 12.03
CA LEU A 201 -4.65 -8.32 11.79
C LEU A 201 -5.32 -9.17 12.87
N GLY A 202 -5.20 -8.75 14.14
CA GLY A 202 -5.85 -9.40 15.29
C GLY A 202 -7.38 -9.47 15.24
N ARG A 203 -8.04 -8.79 14.29
CA ARG A 203 -9.49 -8.92 14.06
C ARG A 203 -9.87 -10.12 13.21
N LEU A 204 -8.92 -10.69 12.48
CA LEU A 204 -9.14 -11.89 11.67
C LEU A 204 -9.08 -13.12 12.58
N ARG A 205 -9.99 -14.06 12.36
CA ARG A 205 -10.15 -15.28 13.17
C ARG A 205 -9.11 -16.33 12.81
N ASP A 206 -8.97 -16.56 11.51
CA ASP A 206 -8.03 -17.54 10.97
C ASP A 206 -6.78 -16.77 10.50
N GLN A 207 -5.70 -16.85 11.26
CA GLN A 207 -4.43 -16.22 10.92
C GLN A 207 -3.41 -17.30 10.57
N SER A 208 -2.72 -17.12 9.43
CA SER A 208 -1.53 -17.92 9.13
C SER A 208 -0.34 -17.44 9.99
N PRO A 209 0.66 -18.29 10.29
CA PRO A 209 1.94 -17.79 10.81
C PRO A 209 2.69 -16.93 9.78
N GLU A 210 2.46 -17.15 8.48
CA GLU A 210 3.14 -16.40 7.41
C GLU A 210 2.44 -15.06 7.16
N VAL A 211 3.21 -13.98 7.23
CA VAL A 211 2.73 -12.60 7.03
C VAL A 211 3.55 -11.91 5.95
N TYR A 212 2.88 -11.43 4.91
CA TYR A 212 3.48 -10.68 3.82
C TYR A 212 3.00 -9.24 3.82
N LEU A 213 3.94 -8.31 3.89
CA LEU A 213 3.69 -6.88 3.80
C LEU A 213 3.76 -6.43 2.33
N THR A 214 2.79 -5.62 1.92
CA THR A 214 2.65 -5.07 0.58
C THR A 214 2.12 -3.64 0.67
N GLY A 215 2.12 -2.92 -0.45
CA GLY A 215 1.68 -1.53 -0.50
C GLY A 215 2.86 -0.56 -0.60
N GLY A 216 2.58 0.74 -0.61
CA GLY A 216 3.62 1.77 -0.83
C GLY A 216 4.47 2.08 0.40
N LEU A 217 4.14 1.51 1.57
CA LEU A 217 4.83 1.74 2.84
C LEU A 217 5.78 0.60 3.22
N CYS A 218 5.85 -0.45 2.41
CA CYS A 218 6.57 -1.69 2.72
C CYS A 218 7.86 -1.81 1.90
#